data_AF-A0A7C3HV64-F1
#
_entry.id   AF-A0A7C3HV64-F1
#
_cell.length_a   1.000
_cell.length_b   1.000
_cell.length_c   1.000
_cell.angle_alpha   90.00
_cell.angle_beta   90.00
_cell.angle_gamma   90.00
#
_symmetry.space_group_name_H-M   'P 1'
#
loop_
_entity.id
_entity.type
_entity.pdbx_description
1 polymer ?
#
loop_
_entity_poly.entity_id
_entity_poly.type
_entity_poly.pdbx_seq_one_letter_code
_entity_poly.pdbx_strand_id
1 'polypeptide(L)'
;MSLQHLMPEVENGLEILFTGKSAGQYWKTAFILCDNYSELTAKLFLSSKVAGWSDVKGGGKFKNYHDILNDVEAAPQITAVAATLSAVKALHVDLKARRKQRNEFFHSANLLKLNVHFLDTLKAFCGLLDYGKLLFGADWETEIAGRPALANLALLVRVEHKALTTDPSALHKLDEIFRKWGRIKNKTTVPAKGAYLTEFPEDMHRRMVIINGGTKLAEELRKLI
;
A
#
# COMPACT_ATOMS: atom_id res chain seq x y z
N MET A 1 14.98 -10.49 -6.17
CA MET A 1 13.75 -10.26 -5.37
C MET A 1 12.56 -10.79 -6.17
N SER A 2 11.53 -11.35 -5.55
CA SER A 2 10.29 -11.82 -6.22
C SER A 2 9.06 -11.13 -5.63
N LEU A 3 7.89 -11.24 -6.29
CA LEU A 3 6.64 -10.69 -5.76
C LEU A 3 6.33 -11.23 -4.36
N GLN A 4 6.62 -12.52 -4.11
CA GLN A 4 6.46 -13.16 -2.80
C GLN A 4 7.22 -12.48 -1.67
N HIS A 5 8.31 -11.77 -1.97
CA HIS A 5 9.09 -10.99 -1.00
C HIS A 5 8.59 -9.55 -0.88
N LEU A 6 8.01 -8.98 -1.95
CA LEU A 6 7.45 -7.63 -1.95
C LEU A 6 6.10 -7.57 -1.23
N MET A 7 5.25 -8.58 -1.38
CA MET A 7 3.90 -8.56 -0.79
C MET A 7 3.87 -8.45 0.73
N PRO A 8 4.70 -9.17 1.51
CA PRO A 8 4.78 -8.98 2.96
C PRO A 8 5.13 -7.53 3.33
N GLU A 9 6.01 -6.88 2.55
CA GLU A 9 6.40 -5.49 2.80
C GLU A 9 5.23 -4.53 2.55
N VAL A 10 4.48 -4.73 1.45
CA VAL A 10 3.27 -3.94 1.17
C VAL A 10 2.21 -4.14 2.25
N GLU A 11 2.02 -5.38 2.71
CA GLU A 11 1.13 -5.73 3.82
C GLU A 11 1.53 -4.98 5.10
N ASN A 12 2.81 -5.04 5.49
CA ASN A 12 3.34 -4.32 6.65
C ASN A 12 3.13 -2.81 6.55
N GLY A 13 3.33 -2.21 5.37
CA GLY A 13 3.08 -0.79 5.13
C GLY A 13 1.62 -0.40 5.37
N LEU A 14 0.69 -1.22 4.87
CA LEU A 14 -0.75 -1.04 5.09
C LEU A 14 -1.15 -1.28 6.55
N GLU A 15 -0.55 -2.27 7.22
CA GLU A 15 -0.78 -2.48 8.66
C GLU A 15 -0.32 -1.26 9.48
N ILE A 16 0.84 -0.68 9.19
CA ILE A 16 1.34 0.53 9.86
C ILE A 16 0.36 1.68 9.68
N LEU A 17 -0.16 1.86 8.45
CA LEU A 17 -1.15 2.90 8.16
C LEU A 17 -2.39 2.78 9.05
N PHE A 18 -2.90 1.56 9.25
CA PHE A 18 -4.13 1.31 10.01
C PHE A 18 -3.91 1.06 11.52
N THR A 19 -2.68 0.79 11.96
CA THR A 19 -2.35 0.60 13.39
C THR A 19 -2.30 1.92 14.16
N GLY A 20 -2.10 3.04 13.46
CA GLY A 20 -1.94 4.36 14.08
C GLY A 20 -2.83 5.42 13.45
N LYS A 21 -4.11 5.12 13.18
CA LYS A 21 -5.04 6.05 12.54
C LYS A 21 -5.24 7.36 13.35
N SER A 22 -4.83 7.42 14.61
CA SER A 22 -4.87 8.63 15.44
C SER A 22 -3.53 9.37 15.53
N ALA A 23 -2.43 8.76 15.10
CA ALA A 23 -1.08 9.26 15.32
C ALA A 23 -0.35 9.53 14.00
N GLY A 24 -0.16 10.82 13.69
CA GLY A 24 0.42 11.29 12.42
C GLY A 24 1.83 10.79 12.11
N GLN A 25 2.58 10.25 13.08
CA GLN A 25 3.88 9.61 12.83
C GLN A 25 3.74 8.31 12.01
N TYR A 26 2.69 7.51 12.26
CA TYR A 26 2.47 6.26 11.52
C TYR A 26 2.15 6.51 10.05
N TRP A 27 1.36 7.55 9.75
CA TRP A 27 1.03 7.92 8.37
C TRP A 27 2.25 8.35 7.59
N LYS A 28 3.16 9.11 8.22
CA LYS A 28 4.43 9.53 7.61
C LYS A 28 5.32 8.34 7.29
N THR A 29 5.47 7.42 8.25
CA THR A 29 6.23 6.18 8.05
C THR A 29 5.63 5.35 6.91
N ALA A 30 4.32 5.10 6.94
CA ALA A 30 3.63 4.35 5.90
C ALA A 30 3.74 5.02 4.52
N PHE A 31 3.70 6.35 4.45
CA PHE A 31 3.88 7.11 3.22
C PHE A 31 5.30 6.94 2.63
N ILE A 32 6.33 7.04 3.48
CA ILE A 32 7.73 6.82 3.06
C ILE A 32 7.92 5.39 2.57
N LEU A 33 7.38 4.41 3.30
CA LEU A 33 7.44 3.00 2.93
C LEU A 33 6.74 2.75 1.59
N CYS A 34 5.53 3.30 1.39
CA CYS A 34 4.80 3.18 0.12
C CYS A 34 5.61 3.68 -1.08
N ASP A 35 6.34 4.78 -0.93
CA ASP A 35 7.21 5.32 -1.99
C ASP A 35 8.43 4.43 -2.27
N ASN A 36 9.03 3.84 -1.22
CA ASN A 36 10.09 2.83 -1.39
C ASN A 36 9.55 1.57 -2.09
N TYR A 37 8.37 1.10 -1.70
CA TYR A 37 7.74 -0.07 -2.32
C TYR A 37 7.36 0.19 -3.76
N SER A 38 7.00 1.42 -4.13
CA SER A 38 6.74 1.77 -5.53
C SER A 38 8.00 1.69 -6.40
N GLU A 39 9.14 2.15 -5.89
CA GLU A 39 10.43 1.96 -6.56
C GLU A 39 10.79 0.49 -6.67
N LEU A 40 10.60 -0.27 -5.60
CA LEU A 40 10.91 -1.69 -5.55
C LEU A 40 10.04 -2.50 -6.51
N THR A 41 8.76 -2.14 -6.63
CA THR A 41 7.81 -2.70 -7.60
C THR A 41 8.30 -2.47 -9.04
N ALA A 42 8.76 -1.25 -9.35
CA ALA A 42 9.31 -0.92 -10.66
C ALA A 42 10.58 -1.72 -10.97
N LYS A 43 11.56 -1.76 -10.04
CA LYS A 43 12.79 -2.55 -10.20
C LYS A 43 12.50 -4.04 -10.34
N LEU A 44 11.55 -4.56 -9.56
CA LEU A 44 11.14 -5.96 -9.63
C LEU A 44 10.55 -6.28 -11.00
N PHE A 45 9.68 -5.41 -11.52
CA PHE A 45 9.09 -5.59 -12.85
C PHE A 45 10.17 -5.60 -13.92
N LEU A 46 11.06 -4.61 -13.92
CA LEU A 46 12.13 -4.50 -14.90
C LEU A 46 13.07 -5.72 -14.86
N SER A 47 13.54 -6.10 -13.67
CA SER A 47 14.42 -7.26 -13.51
C SER A 47 13.77 -8.61 -13.83
N SER A 48 12.44 -8.72 -13.77
CA SER A 48 11.72 -9.98 -14.02
C SER A 48 11.13 -10.09 -15.42
N LYS A 49 10.75 -8.97 -16.05
CA LYS A 49 10.06 -8.96 -17.34
C LYS A 49 10.91 -8.34 -18.47
N VAL A 50 11.95 -7.55 -18.17
CA VAL A 50 12.79 -6.92 -19.21
C VAL A 50 14.14 -7.63 -19.27
N ALA A 51 14.36 -8.41 -20.33
CA ALA A 51 15.58 -9.19 -20.53
C ALA A 51 16.82 -8.28 -20.56
N GLY A 52 17.85 -8.64 -19.78
CA GLY A 52 19.10 -7.90 -19.71
C GLY A 52 19.02 -6.56 -18.97
N TRP A 53 17.89 -6.24 -18.33
CA TRP A 53 17.82 -5.03 -17.53
C TRP A 53 18.77 -5.08 -16.33
N SER A 54 19.41 -3.95 -16.04
CA SER A 54 20.24 -3.73 -14.86
C SER A 54 19.89 -2.40 -14.21
N ASP A 55 20.02 -2.37 -12.89
CA ASP A 55 19.92 -1.16 -12.06
C ASP A 55 21.22 -0.33 -12.07
N VAL A 56 22.26 -0.78 -12.77
CA VAL A 56 23.53 -0.09 -12.94
C VAL A 56 23.60 0.56 -14.33
N LYS A 57 24.04 1.81 -14.38
CA LYS A 57 24.34 2.54 -15.62
C LYS A 57 25.70 2.14 -16.18
N GLY A 58 25.95 2.47 -17.45
CA GLY A 58 27.31 2.47 -18.00
C GLY A 58 28.25 3.30 -17.11
N GLY A 59 29.34 2.69 -16.64
CA GLY A 59 30.28 3.30 -15.70
C GLY A 59 30.05 2.99 -14.22
N GLY A 60 29.19 2.01 -13.88
CA GLY A 60 29.12 1.43 -12.52
C GLY A 60 28.28 2.20 -11.51
N LYS A 61 27.62 3.29 -11.91
CA LYS A 61 26.72 4.07 -11.03
C LYS A 61 25.31 3.49 -11.05
N PHE A 62 24.63 3.43 -9.91
CA PHE A 62 23.22 3.03 -9.86
C PHE A 62 22.29 4.03 -10.56
N LYS A 63 21.22 3.51 -11.16
CA LYS A 63 20.10 4.28 -11.71
C LYS A 63 19.36 4.99 -10.58
N ASN A 64 19.03 6.26 -10.80
CA ASN A 64 18.18 7.00 -9.88
C ASN A 64 16.70 6.67 -10.15
N TYR A 65 15.82 7.18 -9.29
CA TYR A 65 14.39 6.92 -9.37
C TYR A 65 13.76 7.29 -10.72
N HIS A 66 14.16 8.43 -11.31
CA HIS A 66 13.62 8.86 -12.60
C HIS A 66 14.09 7.97 -13.75
N ASP A 67 15.34 7.50 -13.73
CA ASP A 67 15.84 6.54 -14.72
C ASP A 67 15.01 5.25 -14.68
N ILE A 68 14.72 4.73 -13.49
CA ILE A 68 13.93 3.51 -13.29
C ILE A 68 12.51 3.68 -13.85
N LEU A 69 11.85 4.81 -13.56
CA LEU A 69 10.51 5.06 -14.11
C LEU A 69 10.52 5.19 -15.64
N ASN A 70 11.54 5.83 -16.21
CA ASN A 70 11.69 5.93 -17.66
C ASN A 70 11.91 4.55 -18.30
N ASP A 71 12.69 3.68 -17.65
CA ASP A 71 12.87 2.29 -18.10
C ASP A 71 11.55 1.51 -18.09
N VAL A 72 10.69 1.72 -17.09
CA VAL A 72 9.35 1.10 -17.07
C VAL A 72 8.51 1.60 -18.23
N GLU A 73 8.50 2.91 -18.49
CA GLU A 73 7.76 3.48 -19.63
C GLU A 73 8.28 2.99 -20.98
N ALA A 74 9.55 2.60 -21.07
CA ALA A 74 10.19 2.05 -22.27
C ALA A 74 10.10 0.51 -22.38
N ALA A 75 9.62 -0.18 -21.35
CA ALA A 75 9.55 -1.63 -21.34
C ALA A 75 8.58 -2.13 -22.42
N PRO A 76 8.95 -3.12 -23.25
CA PRO A 76 8.10 -3.61 -24.34
C PRO A 76 6.70 -4.01 -23.91
N GLN A 77 6.56 -4.61 -22.73
CA GLN A 77 5.28 -5.04 -22.15
C GLN A 77 4.36 -3.86 -21.81
N ILE A 78 4.93 -2.69 -21.53
CA ILE A 78 4.18 -1.45 -21.25
C ILE A 78 3.88 -0.72 -22.54
N THR A 79 4.84 -0.61 -23.46
CA THR A 79 4.68 0.11 -24.72
C THR A 79 3.80 -0.61 -25.74
N ALA A 80 3.63 -1.93 -25.62
CA ALA A 80 2.80 -2.73 -26.53
C ALA A 80 1.33 -2.28 -26.55
N VAL A 81 0.83 -1.70 -25.46
CA VAL A 81 -0.55 -1.23 -25.34
C VAL A 81 -0.55 0.25 -24.93
N ALA A 82 -0.99 1.12 -25.85
CA ALA A 82 -0.97 2.58 -25.63
C ALA A 82 -1.73 3.03 -24.38
N ALA A 83 -2.86 2.37 -24.07
CA ALA A 83 -3.64 2.63 -22.87
C ALA A 83 -2.85 2.30 -21.59
N THR A 84 -2.12 1.18 -21.58
CA THR A 84 -1.26 0.78 -20.45
C THR A 84 -0.13 1.79 -20.24
N LEU A 85 0.56 2.19 -21.31
CA LEU A 85 1.58 3.23 -21.24
C LEU A 85 1.02 4.56 -20.70
N SER A 86 -0.18 4.96 -21.15
CA SER A 86 -0.84 6.17 -20.66
C SER A 86 -1.16 6.08 -19.16
N ALA A 87 -1.70 4.95 -18.70
CA ALA A 87 -2.01 4.72 -17.29
C ALA A 87 -0.74 4.71 -16.41
N VAL A 88 0.33 4.07 -16.87
CA VAL A 88 1.65 4.06 -16.20
C VAL A 88 2.20 5.49 -16.09
N LYS A 89 2.16 6.27 -17.18
CA LYS A 89 2.60 7.67 -17.17
C LYS A 89 1.80 8.53 -16.19
N ALA A 90 0.49 8.35 -16.11
CA ALA A 90 -0.36 9.05 -15.15
C ALA A 90 0.06 8.74 -13.71
N LEU A 91 0.28 7.47 -13.37
CA LEU A 91 0.76 7.07 -12.04
C LEU A 91 2.17 7.59 -11.76
N HIS A 92 3.05 7.65 -12.77
CA HIS A 92 4.39 8.20 -12.64
C HIS A 92 4.40 9.68 -12.26
N VAL A 93 3.40 10.47 -12.67
CA VAL A 93 3.26 11.86 -12.22
C VAL A 93 3.08 11.92 -10.70
N ASP A 94 2.13 11.16 -10.16
CA ASP A 94 1.87 11.10 -8.72
C ASP A 94 3.08 10.54 -7.96
N LEU A 95 3.72 9.49 -8.47
CA LEU A 95 4.92 8.89 -7.90
C LEU A 95 6.10 9.86 -7.82
N LYS A 96 6.38 10.61 -8.90
CA LYS A 96 7.42 11.64 -8.93
C LYS A 96 7.12 12.76 -7.94
N ALA A 97 5.86 13.18 -7.81
CA ALA A 97 5.45 14.18 -6.84
C ALA A 97 5.67 13.71 -5.39
N ARG A 98 5.30 12.46 -5.07
CA ARG A 98 5.55 11.86 -3.74
C ARG A 98 7.04 11.76 -3.43
N ARG A 99 7.85 11.28 -4.37
CA ARG A 99 9.31 11.19 -4.22
C ARG A 99 9.93 12.56 -3.95
N LYS A 100 9.46 13.60 -4.64
CA LYS A 100 9.90 14.99 -4.42
C LYS A 100 9.55 15.46 -3.00
N GLN A 101 8.30 15.31 -2.57
CA GLN A 101 7.85 15.69 -1.22
C GLN A 101 8.66 14.96 -0.12
N ARG A 102 8.93 13.66 -0.32
CA ARG A 102 9.75 12.86 0.58
C ARG A 102 11.20 13.37 0.63
N ASN A 103 11.80 13.64 -0.52
CA ASN A 103 13.18 14.15 -0.58
C ASN A 103 13.28 15.54 0.06
N GLU A 104 12.30 16.42 -0.14
CA GLU A 104 12.23 17.72 0.54
C GLU A 104 12.21 17.55 2.07
N PHE A 105 11.50 16.55 2.60
CA PHE A 105 11.53 16.25 4.03
C PHE A 105 12.93 15.83 4.52
N PHE A 106 13.57 14.89 3.85
CA PHE A 106 14.88 14.38 4.27
C PHE A 106 16.04 15.35 4.04
N HIS A 107 15.89 16.29 3.10
CA HIS A 107 16.96 17.22 2.73
C HIS A 107 16.70 18.67 3.15
N SER A 108 15.58 18.98 3.83
CA SER A 108 15.41 20.29 4.46
C SER A 108 15.94 20.27 5.90
N ALA A 109 16.57 21.37 6.31
CA ALA A 109 16.96 21.61 7.70
C ALA A 109 15.77 21.65 8.68
N ASN A 110 14.54 21.66 8.17
CA ASN A 110 13.30 21.65 8.94
C ASN A 110 12.66 20.26 8.87
N LEU A 111 13.17 19.33 9.69
CA LEU A 111 12.65 17.95 9.89
C LEU A 111 11.18 17.89 10.40
N LEU A 112 10.49 19.04 10.50
CA LEU A 112 9.09 19.16 10.88
C LEU A 112 8.14 19.16 9.66
N LYS A 113 8.67 19.20 8.42
CA LYS A 113 7.89 19.57 7.22
C LYS A 113 7.23 18.45 6.42
N LEU A 114 7.37 17.16 6.76
CA LEU A 114 6.53 16.15 6.11
C LEU A 114 5.11 16.27 6.67
N ASN A 115 4.34 17.19 6.10
CA ASN A 115 2.92 17.32 6.35
C ASN A 115 2.20 16.39 5.37
N VAL A 116 2.04 15.14 5.80
CA VAL A 116 1.32 14.11 5.07
C VAL A 116 0.05 13.81 5.85
N HIS A 117 -1.09 14.01 5.20
CA HIS A 117 -2.37 13.67 5.79
C HIS A 117 -2.70 12.21 5.52
N PHE A 118 -3.57 11.64 6.35
CA PHE A 118 -4.04 10.26 6.18
C PHE A 118 -4.56 10.00 4.75
N LEU A 119 -5.30 10.96 4.18
CA LEU A 119 -5.82 10.86 2.81
C LEU A 119 -4.72 10.75 1.76
N ASP A 120 -3.61 11.49 1.92
CA ASP A 120 -2.48 11.42 0.99
C ASP A 120 -1.83 10.03 1.02
N THR A 121 -1.75 9.43 2.21
CA THR A 121 -1.22 8.07 2.38
C THR A 121 -2.17 7.02 1.81
N LEU A 122 -3.49 7.15 2.02
CA LEU A 122 -4.49 6.28 1.38
C LEU A 122 -4.38 6.34 -0.15
N LYS A 123 -4.29 7.55 -0.72
CA LYS A 123 -4.11 7.76 -2.17
C LYS A 123 -2.81 7.12 -2.66
N ALA A 124 -1.72 7.26 -1.90
CA ALA A 124 -0.42 6.67 -2.25
C ALA A 124 -0.50 5.14 -2.33
N PHE A 125 -1.10 4.47 -1.35
CA PHE A 125 -1.26 3.01 -1.37
C PHE A 125 -2.24 2.54 -2.44
N CYS A 126 -3.33 3.26 -2.69
CA CYS A 126 -4.21 2.96 -3.84
C CYS A 126 -3.41 3.00 -5.15
N GLY A 127 -2.60 4.06 -5.34
CA GLY A 127 -1.72 4.18 -6.50
C GLY A 127 -0.66 3.07 -6.59
N LEU A 128 -0.08 2.61 -5.48
CA LEU A 128 0.84 1.46 -5.46
C LEU A 128 0.13 0.17 -5.89
N LEU A 129 -1.08 -0.09 -5.38
CA LEU A 129 -1.86 -1.27 -5.72
C LEU A 129 -2.26 -1.26 -7.21
N ASP A 130 -2.67 -0.11 -7.74
CA ASP A 130 -2.98 0.06 -9.16
C ASP A 130 -1.73 -0.09 -10.04
N TYR A 131 -0.59 0.44 -9.59
CA TYR A 131 0.68 0.32 -10.29
C TYR A 131 1.16 -1.13 -10.36
N GLY A 132 1.11 -1.86 -9.25
CA GLY A 132 1.45 -3.28 -9.23
C GLY A 132 0.57 -4.12 -10.17
N LYS A 133 -0.75 -3.85 -10.18
CA LYS A 133 -1.69 -4.49 -11.11
C LYS A 133 -1.36 -4.18 -12.57
N LEU A 134 -0.98 -2.95 -12.90
CA LEU A 134 -0.59 -2.59 -14.27
C LEU A 134 0.69 -3.28 -14.72
N LEU A 135 1.69 -3.40 -13.83
CA LEU A 135 2.99 -3.99 -14.19
C LEU A 135 2.96 -5.52 -14.26
N PHE A 136 2.21 -6.18 -13.39
CA PHE A 136 2.25 -7.63 -13.21
C PHE A 136 0.94 -8.34 -13.56
N GLY A 137 -0.16 -7.61 -13.78
CA GLY A 137 -1.45 -8.18 -14.15
C GLY A 137 -1.94 -9.23 -13.15
N ALA A 138 -2.25 -10.42 -13.65
CA ALA A 138 -2.78 -11.53 -12.85
C ALA A 138 -1.80 -12.04 -11.77
N ASP A 139 -0.48 -11.92 -11.99
CA ASP A 139 0.53 -12.32 -11.00
C ASP A 139 0.37 -11.50 -9.71
N TRP A 140 0.07 -10.21 -9.82
CA TRP A 140 -0.17 -9.33 -8.68
C TRP A 140 -1.43 -9.71 -7.90
N GLU A 141 -2.53 -9.95 -8.64
CA GLU A 141 -3.81 -10.31 -8.03
C GLU A 141 -3.76 -11.66 -7.33
N THR A 142 -3.06 -12.62 -7.92
CA THR A 142 -2.85 -13.96 -7.33
C THR A 142 -2.08 -13.88 -6.03
N GLU A 143 -0.99 -13.09 -6.00
CA GLU A 143 -0.16 -12.91 -4.81
C GLU A 143 -0.91 -12.17 -3.68
N ILE A 144 -1.77 -11.19 -4.01
CA ILE A 144 -2.66 -10.57 -3.03
C ILE A 144 -3.70 -11.57 -2.52
N ALA A 145 -4.34 -12.33 -3.41
CA ALA A 145 -5.37 -13.30 -3.03
C ALA A 145 -4.82 -14.43 -2.16
N GLY A 146 -3.56 -14.82 -2.36
CA GLY A 146 -2.83 -15.78 -1.52
C GLY A 146 -2.54 -15.27 -0.10
N ARG A 147 -2.79 -13.99 0.19
CA ARG A 147 -2.51 -13.32 1.47
C ARG A 147 -3.78 -12.66 2.00
N PRO A 148 -4.59 -13.37 2.81
CA PRO A 148 -5.90 -12.88 3.25
C PRO A 148 -5.86 -11.51 3.95
N ALA A 149 -4.84 -11.26 4.78
CA ALA A 149 -4.66 -9.97 5.45
C ALA A 149 -4.39 -8.84 4.46
N LEU A 150 -3.42 -9.00 3.55
CA LEU A 150 -3.15 -8.05 2.47
C LEU A 150 -4.37 -7.81 1.58
N ALA A 151 -5.11 -8.86 1.22
CA ALA A 151 -6.34 -8.72 0.43
C ALA A 151 -7.38 -7.84 1.13
N ASN A 152 -7.60 -8.05 2.44
CA ASN A 152 -8.50 -7.24 3.24
C ASN A 152 -7.99 -5.80 3.38
N LEU A 153 -6.70 -5.60 3.64
CA LEU A 153 -6.08 -4.27 3.72
C LEU A 153 -6.17 -3.49 2.41
N ALA A 154 -5.95 -4.17 1.28
CA ALA A 154 -6.04 -3.58 -0.06
C ALA A 154 -7.47 -3.15 -0.42
N LEU A 155 -8.48 -3.82 0.11
CA LEU A 155 -9.88 -3.40 0.00
C LEU A 155 -10.17 -2.25 0.96
N LEU A 156 -9.73 -2.37 2.22
CA LEU A 156 -9.94 -1.36 3.26
C LEU A 156 -9.39 0.01 2.87
N VAL A 157 -8.17 0.06 2.32
CA VAL A 157 -7.56 1.32 1.86
C VAL A 157 -8.39 2.00 0.77
N ARG A 158 -9.01 1.22 -0.13
CA ARG A 158 -9.89 1.74 -1.17
C ARG A 158 -11.22 2.22 -0.60
N VAL A 159 -11.82 1.48 0.34
CA VAL A 159 -13.06 1.88 1.02
C VAL A 159 -12.85 3.17 1.79
N GLU A 160 -11.79 3.29 2.58
CA GLU A 160 -11.51 4.51 3.34
C GLU A 160 -11.14 5.68 2.41
N HIS A 161 -10.41 5.45 1.32
CA HIS A 161 -10.14 6.48 0.31
C HIS A 161 -11.43 7.00 -0.33
N LYS A 162 -12.31 6.10 -0.78
CA LYS A 162 -13.63 6.43 -1.33
C LYS A 162 -14.49 7.18 -0.31
N ALA A 163 -14.45 6.77 0.96
CA ALA A 163 -15.22 7.41 2.02
C ALA A 163 -14.83 8.86 2.24
N LEU A 164 -13.53 9.17 2.16
CA LEU A 164 -13.02 10.52 2.40
C LEU A 164 -13.05 11.42 1.16
N THR A 165 -13.32 10.87 -0.03
CA THR A 165 -13.26 11.64 -1.30
C THR A 165 -14.61 11.77 -1.98
N THR A 166 -15.42 10.70 -2.01
CA THR A 166 -16.62 10.64 -2.86
C THR A 166 -17.88 10.18 -2.15
N ASP A 167 -17.80 9.28 -1.17
CA ASP A 167 -18.98 8.72 -0.48
C ASP A 167 -18.76 8.58 1.04
N PRO A 168 -18.99 9.65 1.83
CA PRO A 168 -18.86 9.61 3.28
C PRO A 168 -19.69 8.52 3.97
N SER A 169 -20.78 8.05 3.35
CA SER A 169 -21.62 6.98 3.93
C SER A 169 -20.90 5.63 4.01
N ALA A 170 -19.87 5.42 3.18
CA ALA A 170 -19.08 4.20 3.18
C ALA A 170 -18.35 3.97 4.51
N LEU A 171 -17.97 5.04 5.23
CA LEU A 171 -17.34 4.93 6.55
C LEU A 171 -18.32 4.35 7.58
N HIS A 172 -19.58 4.78 7.56
CA HIS A 172 -20.60 4.25 8.46
C HIS A 172 -20.86 2.75 8.22
N LYS A 173 -20.97 2.35 6.95
CA LYS A 173 -21.14 0.95 6.55
C LYS A 173 -19.93 0.10 6.94
N LEU A 174 -18.72 0.64 6.80
CA LEU A 174 -17.48 -0.01 7.24
C LEU A 174 -17.48 -0.25 8.75
N ASP A 175 -17.88 0.75 9.54
CA ASP A 175 -17.99 0.61 10.99
C ASP A 175 -19.05 -0.43 11.39
N GLU A 176 -20.18 -0.50 10.68
CA GLU A 176 -21.16 -1.57 10.89
C GLU A 176 -20.59 -2.97 10.62
N ILE A 177 -19.85 -3.15 9.52
CA ILE A 177 -19.17 -4.41 9.20
C ILE A 177 -18.23 -4.79 10.34
N PHE A 178 -17.40 -3.87 10.80
CA PHE A 178 -16.45 -4.12 11.90
C PHE A 178 -17.12 -4.35 13.25
N ARG A 179 -18.29 -3.77 13.51
CA ARG A 179 -19.09 -4.07 14.72
C ARG A 179 -19.71 -5.48 14.66
N LYS A 180 -20.18 -5.91 13.49
CA LYS A 180 -20.80 -7.23 13.25
C LYS A 180 -19.78 -8.36 13.34
N TRP A 181 -18.55 -8.12 12.88
CA TRP A 181 -17.39 -8.95 13.23
C TRP A 181 -17.10 -8.75 14.71
N GLY A 182 -17.81 -9.47 15.57
CA GLY A 182 -17.75 -9.27 17.01
C GLY A 182 -16.31 -9.21 17.52
N ARG A 183 -16.06 -8.39 18.55
CA ARG A 183 -14.83 -8.46 19.35
C ARG A 183 -14.55 -9.94 19.56
N ILE A 184 -13.40 -10.42 19.13
CA ILE A 184 -13.03 -11.82 19.30
C ILE A 184 -13.25 -12.13 20.77
N LYS A 185 -14.39 -12.80 21.07
CA LYS A 185 -14.61 -13.41 22.36
C LYS A 185 -13.70 -14.62 22.30
N ASN A 186 -12.41 -14.40 22.60
CA ASN A 186 -11.50 -15.48 22.94
C ASN A 186 -12.17 -16.19 24.13
N LYS A 187 -12.93 -17.25 23.82
CA LYS A 187 -13.47 -18.19 24.79
C LYS A 187 -12.36 -19.05 25.40
N THR A 188 -11.12 -18.87 24.96
CA THR A 188 -9.91 -19.30 25.64
C THR A 188 -9.39 -18.13 26.47
N THR A 189 -9.65 -18.20 27.76
CA THR A 189 -8.94 -17.48 28.82
C THR A 189 -7.44 -17.51 28.57
N VAL A 190 -6.90 -16.43 27.99
CA VAL A 190 -5.47 -16.16 28.08
C VAL A 190 -5.24 -15.71 29.53
N PRO A 191 -4.42 -16.42 30.32
CA PRO A 191 -4.15 -16.02 31.70
C PRO A 191 -3.55 -14.61 31.68
N ALA A 192 -4.09 -13.74 32.55
CA ALA A 192 -3.72 -12.34 32.68
C ALA A 192 -2.30 -12.17 33.27
N LYS A 193 -1.27 -12.56 32.51
CA LYS A 193 0.13 -12.18 32.76
C LYS A 193 0.75 -11.76 31.44
N GLY A 194 1.00 -10.45 31.34
CA GLY A 194 1.48 -9.78 30.13
C GLY A 194 0.37 -9.04 29.40
N ALA A 195 -0.33 -8.14 30.09
CA ALA A 195 -1.22 -7.20 29.42
C ALA A 195 -0.37 -6.26 28.55
N TYR A 196 -0.36 -6.48 27.24
CA TYR A 196 -0.09 -5.41 26.29
C TYR A 196 -1.23 -4.40 26.48
N LEU A 197 -0.97 -3.34 27.24
CA LEU A 197 -1.83 -2.14 27.28
C LEU A 197 -1.94 -1.64 25.84
N THR A 198 -3.04 -1.99 25.19
CA THR A 198 -3.39 -1.38 23.91
C THR A 198 -4.01 -0.04 24.25
N GLU A 199 -3.24 1.02 24.02
CA GLU A 199 -3.66 2.41 24.23
C GLU A 199 -4.95 2.75 23.44
N PHE A 200 -5.20 2.00 22.35
CA PHE A 200 -6.40 2.10 21.50
C PHE A 200 -7.02 0.72 21.20
N PRO A 201 -7.97 0.24 22.02
CA PRO A 201 -8.60 -1.08 21.84
C PRO A 201 -9.42 -1.20 20.54
N GLU A 202 -9.83 -0.09 19.96
CA GLU A 202 -10.52 -0.05 18.66
C GLU A 202 -9.58 -0.38 17.50
N ASP A 203 -8.32 0.05 17.57
CA ASP A 203 -7.30 -0.25 16.56
C ASP A 203 -6.89 -1.73 16.61
N MET A 204 -6.77 -2.29 17.82
CA MET A 204 -6.54 -3.73 17.98
C MET A 204 -7.72 -4.55 17.45
N HIS A 205 -8.96 -4.15 17.73
CA HIS A 205 -10.15 -4.82 17.19
C HIS A 205 -10.15 -4.81 15.66
N ARG A 206 -9.96 -3.63 15.05
CA ARG A 206 -9.86 -3.49 13.59
C ARG A 206 -8.76 -4.38 13.00
N ARG A 207 -7.56 -4.37 13.58
CA ARG A 207 -6.44 -5.22 13.14
C ARG A 207 -6.79 -6.70 13.19
N MET A 208 -7.40 -7.15 14.29
CA MET A 208 -7.83 -8.53 14.46
C MET A 208 -8.93 -8.93 13.47
N VAL A 209 -9.87 -8.02 13.16
CA VAL A 209 -10.90 -8.23 12.14
C VAL A 209 -10.27 -8.37 10.75
N ILE A 210 -9.29 -7.54 10.41
CA ILE A 210 -8.58 -7.59 9.13
C ILE A 210 -7.83 -8.91 8.96
N ILE A 211 -7.05 -9.32 9.97
CA ILE A 211 -6.24 -10.55 9.94
C ILE A 211 -7.15 -11.79 9.87
N ASN A 212 -8.20 -11.84 10.69
CA ASN A 212 -9.06 -13.04 10.80
C ASN A 212 -10.30 -13.01 9.90
N GLY A 213 -10.55 -11.90 9.20
CA GLY A 213 -11.77 -11.69 8.43
C GLY A 213 -11.90 -12.60 7.20
N GLY A 214 -10.77 -13.04 6.67
CA GLY A 214 -10.70 -13.97 5.53
C GLY A 214 -11.49 -13.48 4.31
N THR A 215 -11.94 -14.42 3.48
CA THR A 215 -12.71 -14.14 2.25
C THR A 215 -14.04 -13.47 2.51
N LYS A 216 -14.70 -13.81 3.63
CA LYS A 216 -16.00 -13.26 4.00
C LYS A 216 -15.93 -11.75 4.27
N LEU A 217 -14.87 -11.28 4.93
CA LEU A 217 -14.64 -9.84 5.09
C LEU A 217 -14.37 -9.18 3.75
N ALA A 218 -13.53 -9.80 2.90
CA ALA A 218 -13.24 -9.28 1.57
C ALA A 218 -14.52 -9.08 0.73
N GLU A 219 -15.46 -10.01 0.79
CA GLU A 219 -16.76 -9.89 0.11
C GLU A 219 -17.59 -8.71 0.60
N GLU A 220 -17.68 -8.48 1.92
CA GLU A 220 -18.39 -7.33 2.47
C GLU A 220 -17.71 -6.01 2.12
N LEU A 221 -16.38 -5.94 2.19
CA LEU A 221 -15.62 -4.74 1.82
C LEU A 221 -15.76 -4.40 0.33
N ARG A 222 -15.79 -5.40 -0.55
CA ARG A 222 -16.00 -5.20 -2.01
C ARG A 222 -17.32 -4.52 -2.33
N LYS A 223 -18.37 -4.75 -1.54
CA LYS A 223 -19.68 -4.09 -1.74
C LYS A 223 -19.63 -2.57 -1.51
N LEU A 224 -18.56 -2.08 -0.87
CA LEU A 224 -18.39 -0.67 -0.56
C LEU A 224 -17.53 0.09 -1.57
N ILE A 225 -16.79 -0.61 -2.44
CA ILE A 225 -15.91 -0.02 -3.47
C ILE A 225 -16.70 0.15 -4.76
#